data_AF-A0A3Q3FNM3-F1
#
_entry.id   AF-A0A3Q3FNM3-F1
#
_cell.length_a   1.000
_cell.length_b   1.000
_cell.length_c   1.000
_cell.angle_alpha   90.00
_cell.angle_beta   90.00
_cell.angle_gamma   90.00
#
_symmetry.space_group_name_H-M   'P 1'
#
loop_
_entity.id
_entity.type
_entity.pdbx_description
1 polymer ?
#
loop_
_entity_poly.entity_id
_entity_poly.type
_entity_poly.pdbx_seq_one_letter_code
_entity_poly.pdbx_strand_id
1 'polypeptide(L)'
;MDKNILNVGLDEHIDWGGSGAEKGIPQETDTLLKNVHTGLPDPLSAPVKCSLIKGDYLYFHYGCDGQDDRGWGCGYRTIQTMASWIYCNCSPFKNHNKPAPSLPEIQRALVAMGDKPASFRGSREWIGTFEASLVLDSFCDVPCKVVHVRGGGAELEQVAVEELHQHFDKHGSPAMMGGDRDSSSKGILGVCTGDKGSYLLIVDPHYYGCKVEKTELQRRGWVAWKRVSSLDQSSFYNLCLPQTAKRRL
;
A
#
# COMPACT_ATOMS: atom_id res chain seq x y z
N MET A 1 -44.12 30.46 -1.57
CA MET A 1 -44.08 30.01 -2.97
C MET A 1 -42.63 30.00 -3.42
N ASP A 2 -42.04 28.82 -3.25
CA ASP A 2 -41.03 28.16 -4.07
C ASP A 2 -39.85 28.95 -4.64
N LYS A 3 -38.68 28.69 -4.07
CA LYS A 3 -37.44 28.54 -4.83
C LYS A 3 -36.80 27.20 -4.48
N ASN A 4 -37.11 26.20 -5.28
CA ASN A 4 -36.37 24.94 -5.35
C ASN A 4 -34.96 25.23 -5.88
N ILE A 5 -33.94 25.09 -5.03
CA ILE A 5 -32.54 24.94 -5.46
C ILE A 5 -32.26 23.44 -5.39
N LEU A 6 -32.22 22.80 -6.55
CA LEU A 6 -31.79 21.42 -6.69
C LEU A 6 -30.29 21.35 -6.42
N ASN A 7 -29.95 20.67 -5.33
CA ASN A 7 -28.59 20.26 -5.00
C ASN A 7 -28.22 19.12 -5.94
N VAL A 8 -27.35 19.39 -6.93
CA VAL A 8 -26.77 18.34 -7.77
C VAL A 8 -25.52 17.83 -7.05
N GLY A 9 -25.68 16.75 -6.29
CA GLY A 9 -24.56 15.96 -5.80
C GLY A 9 -23.90 15.26 -6.98
N LEU A 10 -22.63 15.57 -7.24
CA LEU A 10 -21.77 14.81 -8.13
C LEU A 10 -21.31 13.57 -7.37
N ASP A 11 -22.05 12.46 -7.50
CA ASP A 11 -21.54 11.14 -7.14
C ASP A 11 -20.44 10.78 -8.16
N GLU A 12 -19.18 10.94 -7.76
CA GLU A 12 -18.05 10.41 -8.53
C GLU A 12 -18.12 8.88 -8.52
N HIS A 13 -18.43 8.30 -9.67
CA HIS A 13 -18.41 6.87 -9.88
C HIS A 13 -16.96 6.34 -9.81
N ILE A 14 -16.53 5.88 -8.64
CA ILE A 14 -15.22 5.27 -8.44
C ILE A 14 -15.22 3.88 -9.10
N ASP A 15 -14.37 3.70 -10.12
CA ASP A 15 -14.15 2.39 -10.76
C ASP A 15 -13.32 1.48 -9.85
N TRP A 16 -14.00 0.63 -9.08
CA TRP A 16 -13.39 -0.41 -8.26
C TRP A 16 -12.89 -1.63 -9.05
N GLY A 17 -13.14 -1.64 -10.35
CA GLY A 17 -12.63 -2.63 -11.27
C GLY A 17 -13.53 -3.83 -11.57
N GLY A 18 -14.83 -3.73 -11.29
CA GLY A 18 -15.81 -4.79 -11.52
C GLY A 18 -16.22 -4.93 -13.00
N SER A 19 -15.94 -6.09 -13.59
CA SER A 19 -16.71 -6.62 -14.72
C SER A 19 -17.53 -7.80 -14.20
N GLY A 20 -18.83 -7.80 -14.51
CA GLY A 20 -19.84 -8.59 -13.80
C GLY A 20 -19.74 -10.11 -13.90
N ALA A 21 -20.46 -10.73 -12.95
CA ALA A 21 -20.93 -12.11 -12.82
C ALA A 21 -20.22 -13.07 -11.83
N GLU A 22 -21.08 -13.53 -10.91
CA GLU A 22 -21.15 -14.72 -10.06
C GLU A 22 -20.31 -14.90 -8.77
N LYS A 23 -21.08 -15.13 -7.70
CA LYS A 23 -20.70 -15.44 -6.31
C LYS A 23 -20.14 -16.85 -6.23
N GLY A 24 -18.82 -16.98 -6.15
CA GLY A 24 -18.16 -18.10 -5.49
C GLY A 24 -17.43 -17.57 -4.26
N ILE A 25 -17.58 -18.21 -3.11
CA ILE A 25 -16.82 -17.89 -1.89
C ILE A 25 -15.50 -18.69 -1.97
N PRO A 26 -14.32 -18.05 -2.18
CA PRO A 26 -13.06 -18.76 -2.14
C PRO A 26 -12.54 -18.81 -0.71
N GLN A 27 -12.17 -19.99 -0.24
CA GLN A 27 -11.56 -20.20 1.07
C GLN A 27 -10.05 -19.92 1.01
N GLU A 28 -9.57 -19.12 1.97
CA GLU A 28 -8.22 -18.91 2.53
C GLU A 28 -6.97 -19.02 1.61
N THR A 29 -6.38 -17.85 1.31
CA THR A 29 -4.94 -17.60 1.05
C THR A 29 -4.22 -18.24 -0.15
N ASP A 30 -4.80 -19.26 -0.81
CA ASP A 30 -4.13 -19.98 -1.91
C ASP A 30 -4.18 -19.27 -3.29
N THR A 31 -4.59 -18.00 -3.33
CA THR A 31 -4.91 -17.27 -4.57
C THR A 31 -4.32 -15.87 -4.68
N LEU A 32 -3.53 -15.40 -3.71
CA LEU A 32 -2.86 -14.10 -3.81
C LEU A 32 -1.69 -14.15 -4.80
N LEU A 33 -1.61 -13.14 -5.66
CA LEU A 33 -0.51 -13.03 -6.61
C LEU A 33 0.78 -12.62 -5.91
N LYS A 34 1.88 -13.25 -6.32
CA LYS A 34 3.23 -12.89 -5.88
C LYS A 34 3.86 -11.90 -6.83
N ASN A 35 4.61 -10.94 -6.29
CA ASN A 35 5.51 -10.07 -7.05
C ASN A 35 4.86 -9.47 -8.31
N VAL A 36 3.67 -8.89 -8.14
CA VAL A 36 2.83 -8.37 -9.23
C VAL A 36 3.51 -7.26 -10.06
N HIS A 37 4.61 -6.67 -9.59
CA HIS A 37 5.42 -5.73 -10.34
C HIS A 37 6.37 -6.37 -11.37
N THR A 38 6.60 -7.68 -11.28
CA THR A 38 7.58 -8.37 -12.16
C THR A 38 7.12 -8.39 -13.62
N GLY A 39 8.02 -8.01 -14.52
CA GLY A 39 7.77 -7.91 -15.96
C GLY A 39 7.19 -6.57 -16.42
N LEU A 40 6.94 -5.64 -15.49
CA LEU A 40 6.56 -4.27 -15.84
C LEU A 40 7.76 -3.54 -16.44
N PRO A 41 7.63 -2.87 -17.61
CA PRO A 41 8.75 -2.15 -18.22
C PRO A 41 9.21 -0.97 -17.34
N ASP A 42 10.51 -0.68 -17.40
CA ASP A 42 11.07 0.50 -16.73
C ASP A 42 10.42 1.78 -17.25
N PRO A 43 10.21 2.80 -16.39
CA PRO A 43 9.53 4.03 -16.77
C PRO A 43 10.42 4.95 -17.62
N LEU A 44 11.73 4.68 -17.64
CA LEU A 44 12.77 5.49 -18.26
C LEU A 44 13.73 4.57 -19.02
N SER A 45 14.09 4.96 -20.24
CA SER A 45 15.05 4.19 -21.08
C SER A 45 16.49 4.28 -20.58
N ALA A 46 16.83 5.35 -19.85
CA ALA A 46 18.16 5.58 -19.27
C ALA A 46 18.00 6.28 -17.91
N PRO A 47 17.65 5.55 -16.84
CA PRO A 47 17.53 6.14 -15.52
C PRO A 47 18.91 6.47 -14.93
N VAL A 48 18.99 7.57 -14.19
CA VAL A 48 20.17 7.94 -13.39
C VAL A 48 20.31 6.97 -12.22
N LYS A 49 19.19 6.65 -11.56
CA LYS A 49 19.14 5.68 -10.46
C LYS A 49 17.78 4.98 -10.43
N CYS A 50 17.78 3.67 -10.26
CA CYS A 50 16.57 2.88 -10.01
C CYS A 50 16.83 1.96 -8.81
N SER A 51 15.99 2.06 -7.78
CA SER A 51 16.05 1.21 -6.58
C SER A 51 14.70 0.55 -6.39
N LEU A 52 14.69 -0.78 -6.28
CA LEU A 52 13.49 -1.62 -6.11
C LEU A 52 13.57 -2.41 -4.81
N ILE A 53 12.42 -2.93 -4.36
CA ILE A 53 12.38 -3.96 -3.34
C ILE A 53 13.22 -5.19 -3.73
N LYS A 54 13.63 -5.96 -2.72
CA LYS A 54 14.42 -7.19 -2.88
C LYS A 54 13.70 -8.34 -2.18
N GLY A 55 13.28 -9.35 -2.94
CA GLY A 55 12.60 -10.53 -2.39
C GLY A 55 11.08 -10.50 -2.57
N ASP A 56 10.42 -11.51 -2.02
CA ASP A 56 9.04 -11.85 -2.40
C ASP A 56 7.98 -11.18 -1.51
N TYR A 57 6.83 -10.85 -2.08
CA TYR A 57 5.64 -10.41 -1.33
C TYR A 57 4.36 -10.91 -1.99
N LEU A 58 3.26 -10.86 -1.24
CA LEU A 58 1.90 -11.12 -1.71
C LEU A 58 1.16 -9.81 -1.92
N TYR A 59 0.39 -9.72 -3.01
CA TYR A 59 -0.47 -8.56 -3.29
C TYR A 59 -1.81 -8.70 -2.57
N PHE A 60 -1.97 -7.99 -1.46
CA PHE A 60 -3.26 -7.86 -0.76
C PHE A 60 -4.03 -6.66 -1.29
N HIS A 61 -5.33 -6.86 -1.50
CA HIS A 61 -6.23 -5.86 -2.07
C HIS A 61 -7.65 -6.04 -1.49
N TYR A 62 -8.58 -5.14 -1.83
CA TYR A 62 -9.95 -5.23 -1.34
C TYR A 62 -10.60 -6.59 -1.59
N GLY A 63 -11.31 -7.10 -0.59
CA GLY A 63 -12.08 -8.34 -0.68
C GLY A 63 -11.26 -9.63 -0.77
N CYS A 64 -9.92 -9.57 -0.75
CA CYS A 64 -9.08 -10.72 -1.10
C CYS A 64 -9.18 -11.90 -0.11
N ASP A 65 -9.67 -11.66 1.10
CA ASP A 65 -9.92 -12.67 2.15
C ASP A 65 -11.42 -12.85 2.47
N GLY A 66 -12.30 -12.38 1.57
CA GLY A 66 -13.75 -12.49 1.71
C GLY A 66 -14.41 -11.38 2.54
N GLN A 67 -13.64 -10.50 3.18
CA GLN A 67 -14.18 -9.31 3.84
C GLN A 67 -14.33 -8.16 2.87
N ASP A 68 -15.56 -7.64 2.69
CA ASP A 68 -15.80 -6.42 1.91
C ASP A 68 -15.31 -5.18 2.67
N ASP A 69 -14.09 -4.77 2.34
CA ASP A 69 -13.40 -3.64 2.94
C ASP A 69 -13.21 -2.44 2.00
N ARG A 70 -14.00 -2.39 0.92
CA ARG A 70 -13.97 -1.28 -0.03
C ARG A 70 -14.27 0.06 0.66
N GLY A 71 -13.45 1.06 0.36
CA GLY A 71 -13.60 2.43 0.87
C GLY A 71 -12.99 2.69 2.25
N TRP A 72 -12.47 1.67 2.95
CA TRP A 72 -11.86 1.86 4.27
C TRP A 72 -10.66 0.94 4.56
N GLY A 73 -10.52 -0.16 3.82
CA GLY A 73 -9.54 -1.21 4.07
C GLY A 73 -8.14 -0.96 3.52
N CYS A 74 -7.91 0.10 2.72
CA CYS A 74 -6.68 0.21 1.91
C CYS A 74 -5.41 0.22 2.77
N GLY A 75 -5.43 0.91 3.92
CA GLY A 75 -4.33 0.91 4.87
C GLY A 75 -4.02 -0.49 5.40
N TYR A 76 -5.06 -1.25 5.75
CA TYR A 76 -4.92 -2.64 6.19
C TYR A 76 -4.31 -3.54 5.11
N ARG A 77 -4.76 -3.42 3.86
CA ARG A 77 -4.24 -4.22 2.74
C ARG A 77 -2.79 -3.88 2.39
N THR A 78 -2.40 -2.62 2.50
CA THR A 78 -1.00 -2.24 2.35
C THR A 78 -0.12 -2.79 3.49
N ILE A 79 -0.61 -2.75 4.74
CA ILE A 79 0.07 -3.40 5.88
C ILE A 79 0.23 -4.90 5.62
N GLN A 80 -0.80 -5.59 5.15
CA GLN A 80 -0.73 -7.03 4.86
C GLN A 80 0.30 -7.34 3.76
N THR A 81 0.36 -6.50 2.73
CA THR A 81 1.39 -6.59 1.67
C THR A 81 2.80 -6.46 2.26
N MET A 82 3.05 -5.47 3.12
CA MET A 82 4.34 -5.27 3.79
C MET A 82 4.69 -6.42 4.76
N ALA A 83 3.73 -6.86 5.58
CA ALA A 83 3.89 -7.98 6.50
C ALA A 83 4.23 -9.28 5.75
N SER A 84 3.58 -9.52 4.60
CA SER A 84 3.88 -10.69 3.78
C SER A 84 5.30 -10.68 3.23
N TRP A 85 5.85 -9.50 2.91
CA TRP A 85 7.24 -9.39 2.52
C TRP A 85 8.16 -9.74 3.68
N ILE A 86 7.88 -9.25 4.90
CA ILE A 86 8.68 -9.56 6.08
C ILE A 86 8.64 -11.07 6.35
N TYR A 87 7.45 -11.67 6.27
CA TYR A 87 7.25 -13.10 6.41
C TYR A 87 8.07 -13.92 5.39
N CYS A 88 8.09 -13.51 4.12
CA CYS A 88 8.82 -14.22 3.07
C CYS A 88 10.34 -14.05 3.14
N ASN A 89 10.84 -12.92 3.67
CA ASN A 89 12.23 -12.53 3.49
C ASN A 89 13.08 -12.47 4.76
N CYS A 90 12.45 -12.49 5.94
CA CYS A 90 13.12 -12.46 7.24
C CYS A 90 12.91 -13.80 7.99
N SER A 91 13.97 -14.37 8.56
CA SER A 91 13.88 -15.50 9.52
C SER A 91 13.92 -14.97 10.95
N PRO A 92 13.17 -15.52 11.94
CA PRO A 92 11.78 -15.97 11.93
C PRO A 92 10.86 -15.11 12.83
N PHE A 93 9.71 -14.67 12.31
CA PHE A 93 8.42 -14.65 13.06
C PHE A 93 7.70 -16.00 12.88
N LYS A 94 8.44 -17.12 12.85
CA LYS A 94 7.95 -18.51 12.55
C LYS A 94 6.87 -19.04 13.50
N ASN A 95 6.43 -18.24 14.47
CA ASN A 95 5.29 -18.57 15.32
C ASN A 95 3.94 -18.14 14.71
N HIS A 96 3.94 -17.56 13.51
CA HIS A 96 2.71 -17.25 12.78
C HIS A 96 2.54 -18.19 11.57
N ASN A 97 1.49 -19.01 11.60
CA ASN A 97 1.05 -19.85 10.48
C ASN A 97 0.51 -19.04 9.28
N LYS A 98 0.56 -17.70 9.32
CA LYS A 98 -0.06 -16.81 8.34
C LYS A 98 0.93 -15.74 7.87
N PRO A 99 0.88 -15.35 6.58
CA PRO A 99 1.79 -14.36 6.02
C PRO A 99 1.53 -12.92 6.48
N ALA A 100 0.34 -12.63 7.00
CA ALA A 100 -0.05 -11.31 7.49
C ALA A 100 -1.21 -11.42 8.49
N PRO A 101 -1.39 -10.44 9.41
CA PRO A 101 -2.57 -10.37 10.26
C PRO A 101 -3.82 -9.99 9.45
N SER A 102 -4.98 -10.50 9.85
CA SER A 102 -6.29 -10.11 9.32
C SER A 102 -6.70 -8.71 9.80
N LEU A 103 -7.66 -8.08 9.09
CA LEU A 103 -8.22 -6.77 9.47
C LEU A 103 -8.70 -6.75 10.94
N PRO A 104 -9.46 -7.76 11.43
CA PRO A 104 -9.86 -7.81 12.84
C PRO A 104 -8.69 -7.99 13.83
N GLU A 105 -7.62 -8.70 13.44
CA GLU A 105 -6.41 -8.83 14.28
C GLU A 105 -5.69 -7.48 14.41
N ILE A 106 -5.57 -6.75 13.30
CA ILE A 106 -5.00 -5.39 13.28
C ILE A 106 -5.80 -4.46 14.18
N GLN A 107 -7.14 -4.43 14.06
CA GLN A 107 -7.99 -3.59 14.91
C GLN A 107 -7.86 -3.95 16.39
N ARG A 108 -7.81 -5.24 16.74
CA ARG A 108 -7.61 -5.69 18.13
C ARG A 108 -6.26 -5.24 18.68
N ALA A 109 -5.19 -5.33 17.88
CA ALA A 109 -3.86 -4.91 18.30
C ALA A 109 -3.80 -3.40 18.56
N LEU A 110 -4.35 -2.57 17.68
CA LEU A 110 -4.39 -1.12 17.86
C LEU A 110 -5.16 -0.70 19.13
N VAL A 111 -6.25 -1.40 19.46
CA VAL A 111 -6.96 -1.18 20.72
C VAL A 111 -6.14 -1.68 21.92
N ALA A 112 -5.50 -2.84 21.81
CA ALA A 112 -4.69 -3.41 22.90
C ALA A 112 -3.47 -2.53 23.23
N MET A 113 -2.89 -1.86 22.23
CA MET A 113 -1.80 -0.89 22.41
C MET A 113 -2.27 0.48 22.94
N GLY A 114 -3.58 0.71 23.03
CA GLY A 114 -4.15 1.98 23.50
C GLY A 114 -4.16 3.10 22.45
N ASP A 115 -3.82 2.81 21.19
CA ASP A 115 -3.85 3.77 20.09
C ASP A 115 -5.30 4.12 19.67
N LYS A 116 -6.19 3.13 19.71
CA LYS A 116 -7.60 3.28 19.33
C LYS A 116 -8.55 2.94 20.49
N PRO A 117 -9.75 3.56 20.55
CA PRO A 117 -10.77 3.21 21.55
C PRO A 117 -11.34 1.82 21.31
N ALA A 118 -11.98 1.23 22.33
CA ALA A 118 -12.56 -0.10 22.24
C ALA A 118 -13.62 -0.26 21.12
N SER A 119 -14.30 0.84 20.74
CA SER A 119 -15.28 0.92 19.65
C SER A 119 -14.68 0.72 18.26
N PHE A 120 -13.36 0.87 18.11
CA PHE A 120 -12.66 0.67 16.85
C PHE A 120 -12.69 -0.79 16.38
N ARG A 121 -12.83 -1.75 17.30
CA ARG A 121 -12.95 -3.17 16.96
C ARG A 121 -14.26 -3.43 16.22
N GLY A 122 -14.16 -4.05 15.04
CA GLY A 122 -15.32 -4.31 14.18
C GLY A 122 -15.85 -3.07 13.47
N SER A 123 -15.19 -1.91 13.63
CA SER A 123 -15.50 -0.70 12.86
C SER A 123 -15.06 -0.86 11.39
N ARG A 124 -15.45 0.13 10.58
CA ARG A 124 -14.96 0.32 9.20
C ARG A 124 -14.14 1.61 9.09
N GLU A 125 -13.45 1.98 10.16
CA GLU A 125 -12.57 3.13 10.16
C GLU A 125 -11.28 2.81 9.38
N TRP A 126 -10.75 3.80 8.68
CA TRP A 126 -9.48 3.68 7.97
C TRP A 126 -8.29 3.85 8.93
N ILE A 127 -7.11 3.40 8.49
CA ILE A 127 -5.84 3.57 9.21
C ILE A 127 -4.74 4.06 8.26
N GLY A 128 -3.76 4.76 8.81
CA GLY A 128 -2.68 5.38 8.05
C GLY A 128 -1.30 4.78 8.33
N THR A 129 -0.29 5.52 7.91
CA THR A 129 1.12 5.14 8.03
C THR A 129 1.60 5.02 9.47
N PHE A 130 1.01 5.79 10.39
CA PHE A 130 1.35 5.70 11.80
C PHE A 130 0.85 4.39 12.40
N GLU A 131 -0.42 4.05 12.23
CA GLU A 131 -0.95 2.75 12.67
C GLU A 131 -0.21 1.59 11.98
N ALA A 132 0.16 1.73 10.71
CA ALA A 132 1.00 0.74 10.03
C ALA A 132 2.34 0.51 10.75
N SER A 133 2.98 1.56 11.26
CA SER A 133 4.23 1.42 12.03
C SER A 133 4.02 0.63 13.32
N LEU A 134 2.93 0.89 14.05
CA LEU A 134 2.60 0.18 15.30
C LEU A 134 2.29 -1.29 15.03
N VAL A 135 1.57 -1.58 13.95
CA VAL A 135 1.16 -2.94 13.59
C VAL A 135 2.35 -3.78 13.14
N LEU A 136 3.24 -3.23 12.31
CA LEU A 136 4.44 -3.96 11.87
C LEU A 136 5.42 -4.20 13.01
N ASP A 137 5.54 -3.25 13.95
CA ASP A 137 6.31 -3.44 15.17
C ASP A 137 5.69 -4.54 16.04
N SER A 138 4.38 -4.48 16.29
CA SER A 138 3.68 -5.43 17.16
C SER A 138 3.62 -6.87 16.61
N PHE A 139 3.42 -7.06 15.31
CA PHE A 139 3.26 -8.39 14.71
C PHE A 139 4.54 -8.96 14.11
N CYS A 140 5.47 -8.08 13.73
CA CYS A 140 6.66 -8.47 13.00
C CYS A 140 7.96 -8.01 13.65
N ASP A 141 7.94 -7.34 14.82
CA ASP A 141 9.12 -6.77 15.51
C ASP A 141 10.02 -5.99 14.55
N VAL A 142 9.37 -5.28 13.61
CA VAL A 142 10.05 -4.44 12.64
C VAL A 142 9.62 -3.00 12.91
N PRO A 143 10.47 -2.20 13.58
CA PRO A 143 10.18 -0.80 13.76
C PRO A 143 10.20 -0.09 12.40
N CYS A 144 9.45 1.00 12.27
CA CYS A 144 9.37 1.76 11.02
C CYS A 144 9.84 3.20 11.21
N LYS A 145 10.50 3.74 10.19
CA LYS A 145 10.74 5.19 10.07
C LYS A 145 9.53 5.81 9.38
N VAL A 146 8.90 6.79 10.04
CA VAL A 146 7.83 7.59 9.43
C VAL A 146 8.42 8.87 8.87
N VAL A 147 8.26 9.10 7.56
CA VAL A 147 8.71 10.33 6.89
C VAL A 147 7.49 11.15 6.53
N HIS A 148 7.50 12.42 6.92
CA HIS A 148 6.41 13.35 6.68
C HIS A 148 6.83 14.40 5.66
N VAL A 149 6.05 14.54 4.59
CA VAL A 149 6.29 15.43 3.45
C VAL A 149 5.17 16.47 3.43
N ARG A 150 5.49 17.73 3.77
CA ARG A 150 4.54 18.84 3.99
C ARG A 150 4.40 19.79 2.80
N GLY A 151 5.47 19.96 2.04
CA GLY A 151 5.68 20.98 1.01
C GLY A 151 5.12 20.62 -0.36
N GLY A 152 4.11 19.74 -0.42
CA GLY A 152 3.52 19.31 -1.67
C GLY A 152 4.49 18.54 -2.57
N GLY A 153 4.27 18.65 -3.87
CA GLY A 153 5.00 17.84 -4.86
C GLY A 153 6.50 18.12 -4.98
N ALA A 154 6.95 19.34 -4.67
CA ALA A 154 8.38 19.68 -4.71
C ALA A 154 9.17 19.00 -3.59
N GLU A 155 8.60 18.91 -2.37
CA GLU A 155 9.22 18.18 -1.27
C GLU A 155 9.12 16.66 -1.49
N LEU A 156 8.06 16.19 -2.16
CA LEU A 156 7.95 14.79 -2.56
C LEU A 156 9.10 14.38 -3.51
N GLU A 157 9.43 15.22 -4.48
CA GLU A 157 10.55 14.99 -5.40
C GLU A 157 11.92 15.01 -4.69
N GLN A 158 12.11 15.90 -3.72
CA GLN A 158 13.43 16.09 -3.10
C GLN A 158 13.68 15.19 -1.89
N VAL A 159 12.67 15.00 -1.04
CA VAL A 159 12.80 14.28 0.23
C VAL A 159 12.36 12.83 0.08
N ALA A 160 11.16 12.58 -0.43
CA ALA A 160 10.63 11.21 -0.47
C ALA A 160 11.42 10.32 -1.43
N VAL A 161 11.81 10.83 -2.60
CA VAL A 161 12.61 10.08 -3.58
C VAL A 161 13.95 9.62 -2.99
N GLU A 162 14.67 10.52 -2.33
CA GLU A 162 15.97 10.20 -1.74
C GLU A 162 15.82 9.21 -0.58
N GLU A 163 14.84 9.43 0.30
CA GLU A 163 14.51 8.52 1.40
C GLU A 163 14.14 7.11 0.89
N LEU A 164 13.38 7.01 -0.19
CA LEU A 164 13.02 5.75 -0.82
C LEU A 164 14.22 5.05 -1.46
N HIS A 165 15.09 5.78 -2.16
CA HIS A 165 16.33 5.21 -2.70
C HIS A 165 17.19 4.61 -1.57
N GLN A 166 17.45 5.38 -0.52
CA GLN A 166 18.22 4.90 0.64
C GLN A 166 17.55 3.69 1.32
N HIS A 167 16.22 3.72 1.44
CA HIS A 167 15.46 2.63 2.03
C HIS A 167 15.57 1.34 1.21
N PHE A 168 15.32 1.37 -0.10
CA PHE A 168 15.40 0.17 -0.95
C PHE A 168 16.83 -0.35 -1.09
N ASP A 169 17.82 0.55 -1.13
CA ASP A 169 19.23 0.15 -1.17
C ASP A 169 19.62 -0.61 0.11
N LYS A 170 19.20 -0.11 1.28
CA LYS A 170 19.56 -0.63 2.61
C LYS A 170 18.70 -1.80 3.09
N HIS A 171 17.39 -1.70 2.96
CA HIS A 171 16.39 -2.63 3.53
C HIS A 171 15.73 -3.49 2.46
N GLY A 172 15.42 -2.90 1.30
CA GLY A 172 14.77 -3.61 0.19
C GLY A 172 13.32 -4.04 0.48
N SER A 173 12.71 -3.58 1.56
CA SER A 173 11.31 -3.85 1.91
C SER A 173 10.35 -2.90 1.19
N PRO A 174 9.09 -3.29 0.96
CA PRO A 174 8.03 -2.37 0.56
C PRO A 174 7.82 -1.25 1.58
N ALA A 175 7.39 -0.09 1.09
CA ALA A 175 6.94 1.04 1.91
C ALA A 175 5.44 1.28 1.74
N MET A 176 4.80 1.90 2.73
CA MET A 176 3.44 2.45 2.59
C MET A 176 3.52 3.95 2.39
N MET A 177 2.69 4.47 1.49
CA MET A 177 2.46 5.91 1.31
C MET A 177 0.99 6.21 1.55
N GLY A 178 0.70 7.20 2.39
CA GLY A 178 -0.64 7.72 2.63
C GLY A 178 -0.70 9.21 2.35
N GLY A 179 -1.73 9.65 1.62
CA GLY A 179 -2.07 11.06 1.43
C GLY A 179 -3.36 11.42 2.18
N ASP A 180 -3.50 12.70 2.51
CA ASP A 180 -4.68 13.23 3.19
C ASP A 180 -5.87 13.38 2.25
N ARG A 181 -5.61 13.97 1.08
CA ARG A 181 -6.67 14.37 0.13
C ARG A 181 -7.09 13.23 -0.80
N ASP A 182 -6.23 12.24 -1.00
CA ASP A 182 -6.55 11.06 -1.80
C ASP A 182 -7.18 9.92 -0.98
N SER A 183 -7.18 10.04 0.37
CA SER A 183 -7.71 9.03 1.32
C SER A 183 -7.30 7.60 0.96
N SER A 184 -6.10 7.43 0.38
CA SER A 184 -5.74 6.22 -0.36
C SER A 184 -4.32 5.79 0.00
N SER A 185 -4.24 4.78 0.85
CA SER A 185 -3.01 4.04 1.10
C SER A 185 -2.52 3.33 -0.16
N LYS A 186 -1.22 3.40 -0.42
CA LYS A 186 -0.55 2.78 -1.56
C LYS A 186 0.73 2.08 -1.11
N GLY A 187 1.01 0.91 -1.68
CA GLY A 187 2.32 0.27 -1.54
C GLY A 187 3.31 0.87 -2.52
N ILE A 188 4.51 1.21 -2.06
CA ILE A 188 5.63 1.68 -2.89
C ILE A 188 6.69 0.59 -2.93
N LEU A 189 6.97 0.10 -4.13
CA LEU A 189 7.90 -1.01 -4.37
C LEU A 189 9.19 -0.61 -5.07
N GLY A 190 9.32 0.68 -5.40
CA GLY A 190 10.47 1.15 -6.13
C GLY A 190 10.41 2.64 -6.42
N VAL A 191 11.58 3.20 -6.70
CA VAL A 191 11.76 4.56 -7.17
C VAL A 191 12.79 4.58 -8.29
N CYS A 192 12.48 5.33 -9.34
CA CYS A 192 13.30 5.48 -10.53
C CYS A 192 13.43 6.96 -10.87
N THR A 193 14.67 7.46 -10.91
CA THR A 193 15.00 8.87 -11.10
C THR A 193 15.73 9.05 -12.41
N GLY A 194 15.30 10.02 -13.22
CA GLY A 194 15.98 10.47 -14.43
C GLY A 194 16.07 11.98 -14.49
N ASP A 195 16.64 12.49 -15.58
CA ASP A 195 16.94 13.92 -15.75
C ASP A 195 15.71 14.84 -15.66
N LYS A 196 14.53 14.31 -15.98
CA LYS A 196 13.25 15.05 -15.99
C LYS A 196 12.38 14.77 -14.77
N GLY A 197 12.94 14.12 -13.75
CA GLY A 197 12.27 13.81 -12.50
C GLY A 197 12.03 12.32 -12.27
N SER A 198 11.33 12.03 -11.19
CA SER A 198 11.24 10.70 -10.61
C SER A 198 9.88 10.03 -10.77
N TYR A 199 9.91 8.71 -10.65
CA TYR A 199 8.77 7.81 -10.77
C TYR A 199 8.74 6.87 -9.56
N LEU A 200 7.54 6.62 -9.03
CA LEU A 200 7.30 5.66 -7.96
C LEU A 200 6.60 4.44 -8.55
N LEU A 201 7.06 3.25 -8.20
CA LEU A 201 6.39 1.99 -8.53
C LEU A 201 5.32 1.73 -7.49
N ILE A 202 4.07 1.96 -7.88
CA ILE A 202 2.91 1.87 -7.01
C ILE A 202 2.22 0.52 -7.19
N VAL A 203 1.86 -0.08 -6.06
CA VAL A 203 0.90 -1.18 -5.97
C VAL A 203 -0.32 -0.67 -5.20
N ASP A 204 -1.42 -0.59 -5.91
CA ASP A 204 -2.67 -0.01 -5.44
C ASP A 204 -3.56 -1.10 -4.81
N PRO A 205 -3.88 -1.05 -3.50
CA PRO A 205 -4.69 -2.07 -2.85
C PRO A 205 -6.19 -2.00 -3.18
N HIS A 206 -6.64 -1.03 -3.98
CA HIS A 206 -8.07 -0.77 -4.21
C HIS A 206 -8.71 -1.70 -5.24
N TYR A 207 -7.93 -2.61 -5.85
CA TYR A 207 -8.50 -3.60 -6.75
C TYR A 207 -9.55 -4.45 -6.03
N TYR A 208 -10.77 -4.49 -6.57
CA TYR A 208 -11.83 -5.38 -6.13
C TYR A 208 -12.40 -6.13 -7.32
N GLY A 209 -12.17 -7.43 -7.38
CA GLY A 209 -12.63 -8.24 -8.50
C GLY A 209 -12.26 -9.69 -8.37
N CYS A 210 -12.56 -10.44 -9.43
CA CYS A 210 -12.20 -11.85 -9.53
C CYS A 210 -10.67 -12.04 -9.63
N LYS A 211 -10.23 -13.31 -9.53
CA LYS A 211 -8.83 -13.66 -9.75
C LYS A 211 -8.40 -13.21 -11.15
N VAL A 212 -7.35 -12.40 -11.21
CA VAL A 212 -6.75 -11.88 -12.45
C VAL A 212 -5.29 -12.27 -12.53
N GLU A 213 -4.74 -12.22 -13.73
CA GLU A 213 -3.30 -12.36 -13.96
C GLU A 213 -2.57 -11.06 -13.63
N LYS A 214 -1.28 -11.15 -13.28
CA LYS A 214 -0.45 -9.98 -12.97
C LYS A 214 -0.42 -8.97 -14.13
N THR A 215 -0.40 -9.46 -15.37
CA THR A 215 -0.36 -8.62 -16.58
C THR A 215 -1.62 -7.76 -16.71
N GLU A 216 -2.77 -8.25 -16.27
CA GLU A 216 -4.01 -7.50 -16.28
C GLU A 216 -4.02 -6.40 -15.21
N LEU A 217 -3.48 -6.68 -14.02
CA LEU A 217 -3.28 -5.64 -12.99
C LEU A 217 -2.37 -4.52 -13.49
N GLN A 218 -1.30 -4.87 -14.19
CA GLN A 218 -0.35 -3.93 -14.78
C GLN A 218 -1.01 -3.10 -15.89
N ARG A 219 -1.72 -3.75 -16.82
CA ARG A 219 -2.42 -3.10 -17.94
C ARG A 219 -3.47 -2.09 -17.47
N ARG A 220 -4.16 -2.41 -16.37
CA ARG A 220 -5.19 -1.54 -15.77
C ARG A 220 -4.61 -0.46 -14.84
N GLY A 221 -3.31 -0.50 -14.56
CA GLY A 221 -2.63 0.51 -13.76
C GLY A 221 -2.74 0.31 -12.24
N TRP A 222 -3.22 -0.85 -11.77
CA TRP A 222 -3.19 -1.23 -10.34
C TRP A 222 -1.76 -1.46 -9.85
N VAL A 223 -0.87 -1.85 -10.77
CA VAL A 223 0.57 -1.95 -10.54
C VAL A 223 1.26 -1.15 -11.64
N ALA A 224 1.83 0.00 -11.31
CA ALA A 224 2.35 0.91 -12.33
C ALA A 224 3.41 1.86 -11.79
N TRP A 225 4.33 2.27 -12.67
CA TRP A 225 5.12 3.46 -12.44
C TRP A 225 4.26 4.71 -12.59
N LYS A 226 4.27 5.57 -11.57
CA LYS A 226 3.61 6.89 -11.59
C LYS A 226 4.67 7.96 -11.42
N ARG A 227 4.61 8.99 -12.27
CA ARG A 227 5.51 10.14 -12.15
C ARG A 227 5.15 10.89 -10.87
N VAL A 228 6.15 11.29 -10.08
CA VAL A 228 5.93 12.03 -8.82
C VAL A 228 5.09 13.29 -9.06
N SER A 229 5.36 14.00 -10.16
CA SER A 229 4.61 15.20 -10.56
C SER A 229 3.14 14.96 -10.94
N SER A 230 2.71 13.70 -11.10
CA SER A 230 1.30 13.34 -11.36
C SER A 230 0.50 13.09 -10.08
N LEU A 231 1.17 13.01 -8.93
CA LEU A 231 0.52 12.91 -7.62
C LEU A 231 -0.05 14.27 -7.22
N ASP A 232 -0.94 14.32 -6.22
CA ASP A 232 -1.50 15.59 -5.76
C ASP A 232 -0.41 16.48 -5.16
N GLN A 233 -0.03 17.52 -5.90
CA GLN A 233 1.03 18.44 -5.53
C GLN A 233 0.65 19.36 -4.36
N SER A 234 -0.62 19.35 -3.94
CA SER A 234 -1.16 20.15 -2.84
C SER A 234 -1.49 19.34 -1.58
N SER A 235 -1.33 18.02 -1.63
CA SER A 235 -1.48 17.15 -0.46
C SER A 235 -0.18 17.11 0.34
N PHE A 236 -0.29 16.77 1.63
CA PHE A 236 0.85 16.18 2.35
C PHE A 236 0.86 14.67 2.16
N TYR A 237 2.03 14.08 2.33
CA TYR A 237 2.21 12.63 2.27
C TYR A 237 3.00 12.14 3.47
N ASN A 238 2.60 10.98 3.97
CA ASN A 238 3.39 10.23 4.93
C ASN A 238 3.91 8.95 4.27
N LEU A 239 5.14 8.58 4.60
CA LEU A 239 5.72 7.29 4.27
C LEU A 239 5.97 6.49 5.54
N CYS A 240 5.67 5.21 5.51
CA CYS A 240 6.08 4.24 6.54
C CYS A 240 7.12 3.30 5.93
N LEU A 241 8.35 3.35 6.47
CA LEU A 241 9.54 2.67 5.95
C LEU A 241 10.05 1.62 6.96
N PRO A 242 9.78 0.31 6.76
CA PRO A 242 10.23 -0.75 7.67
C PRO A 242 11.76 -0.81 7.84
N GLN A 243 12.25 -0.89 9.08
CA GLN A 243 13.68 -0.89 9.39
C GLN A 243 14.19 -2.31 9.61
N THR A 244 14.24 -3.11 8.54
CA THR A 244 14.67 -4.52 8.60
C THR A 244 16.19 -4.63 8.77
N ALA A 245 16.65 -5.68 9.46
CA ALA A 245 18.08 -5.96 9.55
C ALA A 245 18.66 -6.24 8.16
N LYS A 246 19.89 -5.75 7.89
CA LYS A 246 20.58 -6.06 6.64
C LYS A 246 20.67 -7.58 6.49
N ARG A 247 20.23 -8.11 5.35
CA ARG A 247 20.56 -9.49 4.96
C ARG A 247 22.07 -9.63 5.03
N ARG A 248 22.55 -10.52 5.90
CA ARG A 248 23.88 -11.11 5.72
C ARG A 248 23.75 -11.97 4.47
N LEU A 249 24.30 -11.49 3.36
CA LEU A 249 24.46 -12.26 2.12
C LEU A 249 25.31 -13.50 2.41
#